data_AF-A0A1H0TFY7-F1
#
_entry.id   AF-A0A1H0TFY7-F1
#
_cell.length_a   1.000
_cell.length_b   1.000
_cell.length_c   1.000
_cell.angle_alpha   90.00
_cell.angle_beta   90.00
_cell.angle_gamma   90.00
#
_symmetry.space_group_name_H-M   'P 1'
#
loop_
_entity.id
_entity.type
_entity.pdbx_description
1 polymer ?
#
loop_
_entity_poly.entity_id
_entity_poly.type
_entity_poly.pdbx_seq_one_letter_code
_entity_poly.pdbx_strand_id
1 'polypeptide(L)'
;MTRFDVRESLAMTGRGPWVVGEGRAEVGDVLVVAHTGARVQVRAVQDDGARMLLDAPVPAGTVLVGVDDPLPDVAAPTGVLPGPVRYEVQFAGTVAGRGPVLAGLLRRGVVDAGDVLAVVGSGAAVRVRGVDLHRRETVEGTVLGLQIHPDDAGHVAEGAVLVSPEGVR
;
A
#
# COMPACT_ATOMS: atom_id res chain seq x y z
N MET A 1 -15.85 1.74 -24.24
CA MET A 1 -15.26 2.50 -23.14
C MET A 1 -14.33 1.58 -22.38
N THR A 2 -13.05 1.80 -22.55
CA THR A 2 -12.00 1.10 -21.82
C THR A 2 -11.83 1.82 -20.50
N ARG A 3 -12.14 1.14 -19.39
CA ARG A 3 -11.96 1.66 -18.04
C ARG A 3 -11.34 0.57 -17.18
N PHE A 4 -10.34 0.95 -16.40
CA PHE A 4 -9.71 0.10 -15.41
C PHE A 4 -9.59 0.82 -14.07
N ASP A 5 -10.24 0.29 -13.05
CA ASP A 5 -10.22 0.82 -11.68
C ASP A 5 -9.11 0.11 -10.89
N VAL A 6 -8.02 0.82 -10.60
CA VAL A 6 -6.86 0.28 -9.89
C VAL A 6 -7.23 0.09 -8.42
N ARG A 7 -7.22 -1.16 -7.96
CA ARG A 7 -7.49 -1.54 -6.56
C ARG A 7 -6.20 -1.60 -5.74
N GLU A 8 -5.13 -2.10 -6.33
CA GLU A 8 -3.83 -2.27 -5.68
C GLU A 8 -2.70 -1.81 -6.61
N SER A 9 -1.66 -1.23 -6.01
CA SER A 9 -0.40 -0.89 -6.67
C SER A 9 0.76 -1.60 -5.98
N LEU A 10 1.59 -2.24 -6.80
CA LEU A 10 2.66 -3.13 -6.38
C LEU A 10 3.97 -2.65 -7.00
N ALA A 11 4.83 -2.05 -6.18
CA ALA A 11 6.21 -1.76 -6.54
C ALA A 11 7.10 -2.96 -6.17
N MET A 12 7.19 -3.94 -7.06
CA MET A 12 8.07 -5.10 -6.84
C MET A 12 9.48 -4.79 -7.34
N THR A 13 10.48 -4.87 -6.46
CA THR A 13 11.90 -4.68 -6.80
C THR A 13 12.28 -5.57 -8.00
N GLY A 14 12.77 -4.97 -9.08
CA GLY A 14 13.21 -5.67 -10.29
C GLY A 14 12.11 -6.24 -11.20
N ARG A 15 10.82 -6.02 -10.91
CA ARG A 15 9.70 -6.54 -11.72
C ARG A 15 8.74 -5.47 -12.25
N GLY A 16 9.07 -4.19 -12.06
CA GLY A 16 8.31 -3.04 -12.55
C GLY A 16 7.02 -2.78 -11.76
N PRO A 17 6.29 -1.70 -12.09
CA PRO A 17 5.08 -1.30 -11.40
C PRO A 17 3.88 -2.12 -11.86
N TRP A 18 3.42 -3.03 -11.02
CA TRP A 18 2.22 -3.82 -11.27
C TRP A 18 1.01 -3.16 -10.63
N VAL A 19 -0.13 -3.21 -11.32
CA VAL A 19 -1.43 -2.84 -10.77
C VAL A 19 -2.39 -4.02 -10.83
N VAL A 20 -3.27 -4.09 -9.85
CA VAL A 20 -4.38 -5.05 -9.79
C VAL A 20 -5.68 -4.27 -9.69
N GLY A 21 -6.72 -4.70 -10.40
CA GLY A 21 -7.95 -3.94 -10.48
C GLY A 21 -9.03 -4.60 -11.32
N GLU A 22 -10.07 -3.83 -11.59
CA GLU A 22 -11.23 -4.25 -12.38
C GLU A 22 -11.25 -3.52 -13.71
N GLY A 23 -11.43 -4.27 -14.81
CA GLY A 23 -11.49 -3.72 -16.16
C GLY A 23 -10.70 -4.62 -17.13
N ARG A 24 -10.58 -4.18 -18.39
CA ARG A 24 -9.81 -4.90 -19.41
C ARG A 24 -8.97 -3.92 -20.21
N ALA A 25 -7.73 -4.30 -20.46
CA ALA A 25 -6.83 -3.68 -21.42
C ALA A 25 -5.94 -4.78 -22.02
N GLU A 26 -5.36 -4.50 -23.17
CA GLU A 26 -4.47 -5.40 -23.90
C GLU A 26 -3.02 -4.91 -23.83
N VAL A 27 -2.07 -5.83 -24.07
CA VAL A 27 -0.66 -5.47 -24.15
C VAL A 27 -0.44 -4.51 -25.32
N GLY A 28 0.19 -3.37 -25.05
CA GLY A 28 0.43 -2.32 -26.04
C GLY A 28 -0.53 -1.14 -25.92
N ASP A 29 -1.65 -1.29 -25.21
CA ASP A 29 -2.61 -0.20 -24.99
C ASP A 29 -1.95 0.98 -24.27
N VAL A 30 -2.35 2.18 -24.69
CA VAL A 30 -2.04 3.43 -23.98
C VAL A 30 -3.30 3.86 -23.24
N LEU A 31 -3.20 3.90 -21.91
CA LEU A 31 -4.26 4.35 -21.02
C LEU A 31 -3.94 5.73 -20.48
N VAL A 32 -4.99 6.46 -20.10
CA VAL A 32 -4.91 7.79 -19.53
C VAL A 32 -5.34 7.74 -18.06
N VAL A 33 -4.54 8.32 -17.18
CA VAL A 33 -4.85 8.52 -15.76
C VAL A 33 -5.92 9.58 -15.65
N ALA A 34 -7.14 9.18 -15.30
CA ALA A 34 -8.32 10.03 -15.40
C ALA A 34 -8.20 11.38 -14.66
N HIS A 35 -7.57 11.39 -13.48
CA HIS A 35 -7.46 12.58 -12.63
C HIS A 35 -6.28 13.52 -13.00
N THR A 36 -5.35 13.10 -13.87
CA THR A 36 -4.19 13.94 -14.26
C THR A 36 -4.04 14.12 -15.77
N GLY A 37 -4.68 13.28 -16.58
CA GLY A 37 -4.47 13.22 -18.02
C GLY A 37 -3.13 12.57 -18.42
N ALA A 38 -2.33 12.07 -17.48
CA ALA A 38 -1.06 11.41 -17.78
C ALA A 38 -1.27 10.11 -18.56
N ARG A 39 -0.39 9.80 -19.51
CA ARG A 39 -0.45 8.58 -20.32
C ARG A 39 0.46 7.51 -19.73
N VAL A 40 -0.02 6.27 -19.70
CA VAL A 40 0.72 5.07 -19.26
C VAL A 40 0.52 3.95 -20.27
N GLN A 41 1.57 3.15 -20.51
CA GLN A 41 1.52 2.05 -21.46
C GLN A 41 1.44 0.69 -20.76
N VAL A 42 0.54 -0.16 -21.22
CA VAL A 42 0.42 -1.56 -20.76
C VAL A 42 1.52 -2.41 -21.39
N ARG A 43 2.43 -2.93 -20.57
CA ARG A 43 3.58 -3.75 -20.99
C ARG A 43 3.30 -5.25 -20.91
N ALA A 44 2.46 -5.67 -19.98
CA ALA A 44 2.04 -7.06 -19.82
C ALA A 44 0.67 -7.11 -19.14
N VAL A 45 -0.07 -8.17 -19.43
CA VAL A 45 -1.37 -8.46 -18.82
C VAL A 45 -1.35 -9.88 -18.29
N GLN A 46 -1.90 -10.09 -17.10
CA GLN A 46 -2.06 -11.38 -16.43
C GLN A 46 -3.47 -11.52 -15.88
N ASP A 47 -3.83 -12.74 -15.48
CA ASP A 47 -5.09 -13.05 -14.80
C ASP A 47 -6.32 -12.52 -15.56
N ASP A 48 -6.38 -12.78 -16.87
CA ASP A 48 -7.44 -12.36 -17.78
C ASP A 48 -7.74 -10.84 -17.80
N GLY A 49 -6.73 -10.02 -17.50
CA GLY A 49 -6.88 -8.56 -17.47
C GLY A 49 -6.94 -7.96 -16.07
N ALA A 50 -7.07 -8.78 -15.02
CA ALA A 50 -7.15 -8.30 -13.64
C ALA A 50 -5.84 -7.71 -13.14
N ARG A 51 -4.71 -8.04 -13.79
CA ARG A 51 -3.38 -7.58 -13.40
C ARG A 51 -2.60 -7.05 -14.60
N MET A 52 -2.02 -5.86 -14.46
CA MET A 52 -1.27 -5.20 -15.53
C MET A 52 0.10 -4.70 -15.07
N LEU A 53 1.09 -4.86 -15.93
CA LEU A 53 2.39 -4.20 -15.80
C LEU A 53 2.35 -2.90 -16.59
N LEU A 54 2.66 -1.79 -15.94
CA LEU A 54 2.71 -0.47 -16.56
C LEU A 54 4.16 -0.01 -16.75
N ASP A 55 4.37 0.99 -17.58
CA ASP A 55 5.68 1.64 -17.75
C ASP A 55 5.97 2.75 -16.72
N ALA A 56 4.95 3.16 -15.98
CA ALA A 56 5.07 4.10 -14.87
C ALA A 56 4.24 3.61 -13.67
N PRO A 57 4.65 3.93 -12.43
CA PRO A 57 3.87 3.61 -11.24
C PRO A 57 2.55 4.39 -11.24
N VAL A 58 1.47 3.69 -10.89
CA VAL A 58 0.13 4.27 -10.75
C VAL A 58 -0.38 3.94 -9.34
N PRO A 59 -0.86 4.93 -8.56
CA PRO A 59 -1.37 4.67 -7.21
C PRO A 59 -2.63 3.79 -7.20
N ALA A 60 -2.85 3.11 -6.09
CA ALA A 60 -4.14 2.47 -5.83
C ALA A 60 -5.26 3.52 -5.75
N GLY A 61 -6.44 3.19 -6.26
CA GLY A 61 -7.59 4.10 -6.37
C GLY A 61 -7.61 4.97 -7.62
N THR A 62 -6.56 4.93 -8.44
CA THR A 62 -6.57 5.60 -9.75
C THR A 62 -7.52 4.90 -10.71
N VAL A 63 -8.22 5.69 -11.53
CA VAL A 63 -8.96 5.21 -12.70
C VAL A 63 -8.13 5.43 -13.95
N LEU A 64 -7.94 4.39 -14.74
CA LEU A 64 -7.34 4.43 -16.06
C LEU A 64 -8.44 4.33 -17.12
N VAL A 65 -8.36 5.14 -18.18
CA VAL A 65 -9.33 5.13 -19.30
C VAL A 65 -8.63 5.03 -20.65
N GLY A 66 -9.34 4.58 -21.68
CA GLY A 66 -8.83 4.57 -23.06
C GLY A 66 -8.52 6.00 -23.54
N VAL A 67 -7.54 6.14 -24.45
CA VAL A 67 -7.13 7.43 -25.02
C VAL A 67 -8.25 8.18 -25.74
N ASP A 68 -9.22 7.45 -26.29
CA ASP A 68 -10.36 8.02 -27.01
C ASP A 68 -11.60 8.23 -26.12
N ASP A 69 -11.54 7.79 -24.85
CA ASP A 69 -12.65 7.93 -23.92
C ASP A 69 -12.61 9.32 -23.23
N PRO A 70 -13.76 9.96 -22.98
CA PRO A 70 -13.80 11.20 -22.23
C PRO A 70 -13.28 10.97 -20.80
N LEU A 71 -12.46 11.91 -20.30
CA LEU A 71 -11.95 11.83 -18.94
C LEU A 71 -13.11 12.04 -17.95
N PRO A 72 -13.39 11.07 -17.07
CA PRO A 72 -14.39 11.24 -16.04
C PRO A 72 -13.87 12.23 -14.98
N ASP A 73 -14.78 13.01 -14.39
CA ASP A 73 -14.45 13.82 -13.22
C ASP A 73 -14.31 12.91 -11.99
N VAL A 74 -13.08 12.51 -11.71
CA VAL A 74 -12.71 11.65 -10.58
C VAL A 74 -11.64 12.34 -9.75
N ALA A 75 -11.81 12.29 -8.43
CA ALA A 75 -10.81 12.78 -7.50
C ALA A 75 -9.50 11.97 -7.65
N ALA A 76 -8.37 12.62 -7.35
CA ALA A 76 -7.12 11.90 -7.19
C ALA A 76 -7.27 10.85 -6.06
N PRO A 77 -6.65 9.67 -6.21
CA PRO A 77 -6.67 8.66 -5.16
C PRO A 77 -6.10 9.22 -3.86
N THR A 78 -6.77 8.93 -2.75
CA THR A 78 -6.26 9.22 -1.42
C THR A 78 -5.21 8.18 -1.06
N GLY A 79 -3.93 8.52 -1.20
CA GLY A 79 -2.85 7.74 -0.60
C GLY A 79 -2.88 7.78 0.92
N VAL A 80 -1.88 7.18 1.57
CA VAL A 80 -1.71 7.28 3.03
C VAL A 80 -1.79 8.74 3.45
N LEU A 81 -2.76 9.06 4.32
CA LEU A 81 -2.99 10.44 4.71
C LEU A 81 -1.78 10.98 5.48
N PRO A 82 -1.34 12.23 5.23
CA PRO A 82 -0.28 12.83 6.01
C PRO A 82 -0.70 13.01 7.49
N GLY A 83 0.27 12.96 8.40
CA GLY A 83 0.09 13.17 9.83
C GLY A 83 0.56 11.99 10.69
N PRO A 84 0.16 11.92 11.97
CA PRO A 84 0.67 10.91 12.89
C PRO A 84 0.33 9.50 12.42
N VAL A 85 1.25 8.58 12.68
CA VAL A 85 1.13 7.17 12.28
C VAL A 85 -0.15 6.58 12.87
N ARG A 86 -0.85 5.82 12.04
CA ARG A 86 -1.89 4.88 12.46
C ARG A 86 -1.74 3.59 11.67
N TYR A 87 -1.31 2.53 12.35
CA TYR A 87 -1.04 1.23 11.78
C TYR A 87 -1.90 0.17 12.48
N GLU A 88 -2.70 -0.55 11.72
CA GLU A 88 -3.64 -1.57 12.20
C GLU A 88 -3.02 -2.96 11.98
N VAL A 89 -2.68 -3.64 13.08
CA VAL A 89 -2.02 -4.95 13.04
C VAL A 89 -3.03 -6.01 12.62
N GLN A 90 -2.78 -6.66 11.49
CA GLN A 90 -3.59 -7.77 10.97
C GLN A 90 -2.95 -9.14 11.21
N PHE A 91 -1.65 -9.15 11.50
CA PHE A 91 -0.90 -10.35 11.83
C PHE A 91 0.26 -9.99 12.76
N ALA A 92 0.49 -10.82 13.76
CA ALA A 92 1.67 -10.77 14.62
C ALA A 92 2.25 -12.18 14.72
N GLY A 93 3.56 -12.32 14.44
CA GLY A 93 4.19 -13.63 14.46
C GLY A 93 5.71 -13.54 14.44
N THR A 94 6.37 -14.67 14.21
CA THR A 94 7.84 -14.74 14.13
C THR A 94 8.25 -15.37 12.80
N VAL A 95 9.24 -14.78 12.14
CA VAL A 95 9.85 -15.33 10.92
C VAL A 95 11.28 -15.77 11.23
N ALA A 96 11.62 -17.00 10.85
CA ALA A 96 12.96 -17.55 11.06
C ALA A 96 14.04 -16.63 10.46
N GLY A 97 15.09 -16.34 11.24
CA GLY A 97 16.16 -15.43 10.84
C GLY A 97 15.82 -13.94 10.90
N ARG A 98 14.56 -13.56 11.15
CA ARG A 98 14.12 -12.15 11.30
C ARG A 98 13.56 -11.83 12.69
N GLY A 99 13.04 -12.82 13.41
CA GLY A 99 12.42 -12.58 14.72
C GLY A 99 10.98 -12.09 14.57
N PRO A 100 10.45 -11.30 15.54
CA PRO A 100 9.04 -10.91 15.53
C PRO A 100 8.75 -9.91 14.42
N VAL A 101 7.63 -10.15 13.75
CA VAL A 101 7.14 -9.35 12.64
C VAL A 101 5.65 -9.10 12.81
N LEU A 102 5.24 -7.94 12.32
CA LEU A 102 3.84 -7.55 12.18
C LEU A 102 3.55 -7.41 10.69
N ALA A 103 2.35 -7.77 10.27
CA ALA A 103 1.80 -7.31 9.00
C ALA A 103 0.46 -6.63 9.26
N GLY A 104 0.16 -5.59 8.50
CA GLY A 104 -0.95 -4.72 8.82
C GLY A 104 -1.07 -3.56 7.86
N LEU A 105 -2.06 -2.72 8.15
CA LEU A 105 -2.48 -1.64 7.27
C LEU A 105 -2.10 -0.28 7.87
N LEU A 106 -1.21 0.42 7.18
CA LEU A 106 -0.86 1.81 7.45
C LEU A 106 -1.94 2.73 6.85
N ARG A 107 -2.83 3.22 7.71
CA ARG A 107 -3.93 4.12 7.35
C ARG A 107 -3.45 5.58 7.24
N ARG A 108 -2.44 5.95 8.02
CA ARG A 108 -1.94 7.32 8.13
C ARG A 108 -0.45 7.34 8.51
N GLY A 109 0.24 8.38 8.05
CA GLY A 109 1.63 8.68 8.42
C GLY A 109 2.67 7.85 7.67
N VAL A 110 3.92 7.97 8.09
CA VAL A 110 5.05 7.21 7.55
C VAL A 110 5.71 6.49 8.72
N VAL A 111 6.11 5.25 8.50
CA VAL A 111 6.86 4.45 9.48
C VAL A 111 8.19 4.10 8.86
N ASP A 112 9.26 4.42 9.57
CA ASP A 112 10.64 4.13 9.20
C ASP A 112 11.31 3.20 10.23
N ALA A 113 12.41 2.58 9.81
CA ALA A 113 13.23 1.81 10.73
C ALA A 113 13.87 2.75 11.77
N GLY A 114 13.77 2.38 13.05
CA GLY A 114 14.19 3.21 14.18
C GLY A 114 13.05 3.94 14.87
N ASP A 115 11.86 4.00 14.26
CA ASP A 115 10.69 4.61 14.88
C ASP A 115 10.26 3.85 16.13
N VAL A 116 9.66 4.60 17.07
CA VAL A 116 9.00 4.05 18.25
C VAL A 116 7.52 4.40 18.16
N LEU A 117 6.69 3.38 18.05
CA LEU A 117 5.24 3.50 18.05
C LEU A 117 4.69 3.14 19.43
N ALA A 118 3.45 3.55 19.71
CA ALA A 118 2.74 3.19 20.93
C ALA A 118 1.51 2.34 20.61
N VAL A 119 1.28 1.29 21.41
CA VAL A 119 0.06 0.49 21.34
C VAL A 119 -1.10 1.29 21.95
N VAL A 120 -2.17 1.49 21.18
CA VAL A 120 -3.38 2.15 21.67
C VAL A 120 -3.98 1.35 22.83
N GLY A 121 -4.36 2.05 23.90
CA GLY A 121 -4.95 1.47 25.10
C GLY A 121 -3.94 1.13 26.19
N SER A 122 -2.83 0.44 25.86
CA SER A 122 -1.78 0.13 26.85
C SER A 122 -0.67 1.18 26.94
N GLY A 123 -0.47 1.95 25.88
CA GLY A 123 0.64 2.90 25.77
C GLY A 123 2.02 2.24 25.65
N ALA A 124 2.08 0.92 25.51
CA ALA A 124 3.34 0.19 25.42
C ALA A 124 4.13 0.62 24.17
N ALA A 125 5.42 0.88 24.35
CA ALA A 125 6.31 1.27 23.27
C ALA A 125 6.69 0.05 22.41
N VAL A 126 6.73 0.25 21.09
CA VAL A 126 7.09 -0.74 20.09
C VAL A 126 8.14 -0.14 19.18
N ARG A 127 9.36 -0.65 19.27
CA ARG A 127 10.51 -0.20 18.46
C ARG A 127 10.51 -0.94 17.13
N VAL A 128 10.44 -0.18 16.04
CA VAL A 128 10.53 -0.68 14.67
C VAL A 128 12.00 -0.87 14.31
N ARG A 129 12.39 -2.11 13.99
CA ARG A 129 13.75 -2.45 13.56
C ARG A 129 13.94 -2.41 12.05
N GLY A 130 12.86 -2.64 11.32
CA GLY A 130 12.89 -2.74 9.88
C GLY A 130 11.50 -2.58 9.31
N VAL A 131 11.47 -2.00 8.13
CA VAL A 131 10.26 -1.83 7.33
C VAL A 131 10.44 -2.66 6.07
N ASP A 132 9.36 -3.31 5.66
CA ASP A 132 9.17 -3.91 4.35
C ASP A 132 9.59 -5.38 4.19
N LEU A 133 8.64 -6.26 4.50
CA LEU A 133 8.62 -7.62 3.96
C LEU A 133 7.82 -7.69 2.65
N HIS A 134 6.76 -6.88 2.50
CA HIS A 134 5.86 -6.79 1.34
C HIS A 134 5.02 -5.50 1.38
N ARG A 135 5.50 -4.39 0.82
CA ARG A 135 4.73 -3.14 0.68
C ARG A 135 3.76 -3.26 -0.49
N ARG A 136 2.48 -3.04 -0.19
CA ARG A 136 1.40 -3.01 -1.17
C ARG A 136 0.48 -1.85 -0.89
N GLU A 137 0.29 -0.97 -1.85
CA GLU A 137 -0.64 0.14 -1.72
C GLU A 137 -2.03 -0.32 -2.17
N THR A 138 -3.05 -0.04 -1.37
CA THR A 138 -4.46 -0.32 -1.67
C THR A 138 -5.27 0.96 -1.46
N VAL A 139 -6.51 0.97 -1.96
CA VAL A 139 -7.47 2.08 -1.72
C VAL A 139 -7.73 2.34 -0.24
N GLU A 140 -7.48 1.35 0.61
CA GLU A 140 -7.70 1.40 2.05
C GLU A 140 -6.47 1.91 2.83
N GLY A 141 -5.28 1.91 2.22
CA GLY A 141 -4.02 2.28 2.86
C GLY A 141 -2.86 1.43 2.35
N THR A 142 -1.70 1.55 3.01
CA THR A 142 -0.52 0.74 2.63
C THR A 142 -0.44 -0.50 3.51
N VAL A 143 -0.55 -1.68 2.93
CA VAL A 143 -0.19 -2.93 3.60
C VAL A 143 1.33 -2.97 3.75
N LEU A 144 1.79 -3.10 4.97
CA LEU A 144 3.20 -3.02 5.34
C LEU A 144 3.55 -4.16 6.29
N GLY A 145 4.76 -4.71 6.11
CA GLY A 145 5.38 -5.59 7.10
C GLY A 145 6.35 -4.79 7.96
N LEU A 146 6.25 -4.92 9.28
CA LEU A 146 7.17 -4.32 10.25
C LEU A 146 7.95 -5.41 10.97
N GLN A 147 9.26 -5.26 11.08
CA GLN A 147 10.06 -6.02 12.03
C GLN A 147 10.17 -5.21 13.32
N ILE A 148 9.85 -5.82 14.47
CA ILE A 148 9.88 -5.13 15.77
C ILE A 148 10.99 -5.68 16.66
N HIS A 149 11.30 -4.96 17.74
CA HIS A 149 12.27 -5.43 18.72
C HIS A 149 11.74 -6.66 19.48
N PRO A 150 12.56 -7.71 19.71
CA PRO A 150 12.16 -8.92 20.45
C PRO A 150 11.48 -8.65 21.80
N ASP A 151 12.04 -7.73 22.59
CA ASP A 151 11.48 -7.40 23.90
C ASP A 151 10.08 -6.79 23.83
N ASP A 152 9.71 -6.18 22.70
CA ASP A 152 8.44 -5.48 22.55
C ASP A 152 7.34 -6.42 21.99
N ALA A 153 7.71 -7.62 21.54
CA ALA A 153 6.80 -8.54 20.86
C ALA A 153 5.61 -8.98 21.73
N GLY A 154 5.82 -9.08 23.06
CA GLY A 154 4.76 -9.42 24.00
C GLY A 154 3.69 -8.34 24.20
N HIS A 155 3.92 -7.14 23.67
CA HIS A 155 2.99 -6.00 23.81
C HIS A 155 2.01 -5.86 22.64
N VAL A 156 2.21 -6.61 21.55
CA VAL A 156 1.45 -6.46 20.31
C VAL A 156 0.79 -7.77 19.93
N ALA A 157 -0.48 -7.69 19.56
CA ALA A 157 -1.25 -8.82 19.03
C ALA A 157 -1.99 -8.38 17.76
N GLU A 158 -2.55 -9.36 17.05
CA GLU A 158 -3.52 -9.09 15.98
C GLU A 158 -4.69 -8.25 16.52
N GLY A 159 -5.15 -7.29 15.72
CA GLY A 159 -6.16 -6.31 16.10
C GLY A 159 -5.63 -5.11 16.89
N ALA A 160 -4.36 -5.11 17.30
CA ALA A 160 -3.75 -3.95 17.93
C ALA A 160 -3.62 -2.78 16.95
N VAL A 161 -3.67 -1.55 17.48
CA VAL A 161 -3.40 -0.34 16.72
C VAL A 161 -2.14 0.31 17.27
N LEU A 162 -1.18 0.57 16.38
CA LEU A 162 0.04 1.30 16.69
C LEU A 162 -0.08 2.74 16.18
N VAL A 163 0.30 3.70 17.01
CA VAL A 163 0.28 5.13 16.66
C VAL A 163 1.62 5.79 16.95
N SER A 164 1.89 6.92 16.32
CA SER A 164 2.99 7.79 16.77
C SER A 164 2.78 8.17 18.24
N PRO A 165 3.84 8.36 19.05
CA PRO A 165 3.71 8.74 20.46
C PRO A 165 2.88 10.00 20.67
N GLU A 166 2.92 10.92 19.70
CA GLU A 166 2.16 12.16 19.66
C GLU A 166 0.64 11.96 19.48
N GLY A 167 0.24 10.79 18.95
CA GLY A 167 -1.14 10.40 18.69
C GLY A 167 -1.85 9.68 19.85
N VAL A 168 -1.21 9.56 21.01
CA VAL A 168 -1.75 8.89 22.22
C VAL A 168 -2.58 9.86 23.10
N ARG A 169 -2.86 11.08 22.63
CA ARG A 169 -3.66 12.08 23.38
C ARG A 169 -5.16 11.87 23.27
#